data_AF-A0A5K0Z9C7-F1
#
_entry.id   AF-A0A5K0Z9C7-F1
#
_cell.length_a   1.000
_cell.length_b   1.000
_cell.length_c   1.000
_cell.angle_alpha   90.00
_cell.angle_beta   90.00
_cell.angle_gamma   90.00
#
_symmetry.space_group_name_H-M   'P 1'
#
loop_
_entity.id
_entity.type
_entity.pdbx_description
1 polymer ?
#
loop_
_entity_poly.entity_id
_entity_poly.type
_entity_poly.pdbx_seq_one_letter_code
_entity_poly.pdbx_strand_id
1 'polypeptide(L)'
;MDNIQYAEELVREFLVFRGFTNTLQAFESELSTDIGKGFQVEKILDLIFSVYVRKFEAEKLVALIRFLRRCFTAPSDTTFLTTLAKLETSVLRFYIIQALQAGRKDKVVEFFEQHGNGLLQKADDWTLWF
;
A
#
# COMPACT_ATOMS: atom_id res chain seq x y z
N MET A 1 -5.98 12.97 -5.81
CA MET A 1 -4.77 13.48 -5.10
C MET A 1 -4.66 15.00 -5.20
N ASP A 2 -5.30 15.62 -6.19
CA ASP A 2 -5.30 17.07 -6.44
C ASP A 2 -5.71 17.93 -5.23
N ASN A 3 -6.63 17.45 -4.40
CA ASN A 3 -7.10 18.21 -3.23
C ASN A 3 -6.05 18.32 -2.11
N ILE A 4 -5.15 17.34 -1.99
CA ILE A 4 -4.05 17.37 -1.01
C ILE A 4 -2.92 18.26 -1.53
N GLN A 5 -2.60 18.15 -2.82
CA GLN A 5 -1.60 19.00 -3.45
C GLN A 5 -2.00 20.49 -3.43
N TYR A 6 -3.29 20.76 -3.64
CA TYR A 6 -3.86 22.09 -3.47
C TYR A 6 -3.79 22.60 -2.02
N ALA A 7 -4.10 21.74 -1.04
CA ALA A 7 -3.96 22.10 0.37
C ALA A 7 -2.49 22.39 0.76
N GLU A 8 -1.54 21.62 0.25
CA GLU A 8 -0.11 21.86 0.45
C GLU A 8 0.36 23.17 -0.20
N GLU A 9 -0.15 23.51 -1.39
CA GLU A 9 0.11 24.80 -2.04
C GLU A 9 -0.44 25.96 -1.20
N LEU A 10 -1.67 25.85 -0.70
CA LEU A 10 -2.25 26.86 0.19
C LEU A 10 -1.43 27.06 1.47
N VAL A 11 -0.94 25.97 2.08
CA VAL A 11 -0.06 26.04 3.25
C VAL A 11 1.26 26.72 2.88
N ARG A 12 1.86 26.36 1.73
CA ARG A 12 3.11 26.98 1.25
C ARG A 12 2.94 28.48 1.03
N GLU A 13 1.89 28.90 0.32
CA GLU A 13 1.56 30.30 0.05
C GLU A 13 1.33 31.08 1.35
N PHE A 14 0.63 30.48 2.32
CA PHE A 14 0.39 31.08 3.62
C PHE A 14 1.71 31.32 4.39
N LEU A 15 2.60 30.33 4.43
CA LEU A 15 3.90 30.44 5.12
C LEU A 15 4.79 31.50 4.47
N VAL A 16 4.79 31.60 3.13
CA VAL A 16 5.51 32.63 2.37
C VAL A 16 4.94 34.01 2.69
N PHE A 17 3.61 34.19 2.62
CA PHE A 17 2.94 35.47 2.86
C PHE A 17 3.19 36.02 4.27
N ARG A 18 3.31 35.15 5.28
CA ARG A 18 3.58 35.54 6.67
C ARG A 18 5.07 35.68 7.01
N GLY A 19 5.97 35.31 6.08
CA GLY A 19 7.42 35.38 6.29
C GLY A 19 7.96 34.27 7.22
N PHE A 20 7.27 33.14 7.34
CA PHE A 20 7.68 32.02 8.19
C PHE A 20 8.72 31.13 7.50
N THR A 21 9.87 31.70 7.14
CA THR A 21 10.90 31.03 6.32
C THR A 21 11.47 29.76 6.96
N ASN A 22 11.72 29.76 8.28
CA ASN A 22 12.20 28.57 9.00
C ASN A 22 11.14 27.45 9.01
N THR A 23 9.87 27.80 9.21
CA THR A 23 8.75 26.85 9.18
C THR A 23 8.52 26.29 7.79
N LEU A 24 8.66 27.13 6.76
CA LEU A 24 8.59 26.71 5.36
C LEU A 24 9.70 25.69 5.04
N GLN A 25 10.93 25.95 5.47
CA GLN A 25 12.05 25.03 5.28
C GLN A 25 11.83 23.68 5.98
N ALA A 26 11.35 23.70 7.23
CA ALA A 26 11.02 22.48 7.97
C ALA A 26 9.88 21.71 7.29
N PHE A 27 8.81 22.42 6.89
CA PHE A 27 7.68 21.85 6.16
C PHE A 27 8.12 21.18 4.86
N GLU A 28 8.94 21.84 4.03
CA GLU A 28 9.44 21.26 2.78
C GLU A 28 10.37 20.07 3.00
N SER A 29 11.21 20.12 4.04
CA SER A 29 12.08 19.00 4.42
C SER A 29 11.27 17.77 4.82
N GLU A 30 10.28 17.93 5.70
CA GLU A 30 9.40 16.84 6.12
C GLU A 30 8.58 16.30 4.94
N LEU A 31 8.06 17.19 4.10
CA LEU A 31 7.30 16.83 2.91
C LEU A 31 8.14 16.07 1.87
N SER A 32 9.45 16.31 1.80
CA SER A 32 10.39 15.58 0.94
C SER A 32 10.68 14.15 1.43
N THR A 33 10.51 13.92 2.73
CA THR A 33 10.64 12.60 3.34
C THR A 33 9.34 11.80 3.29
N ASP A 34 8.24 12.42 2.89
CA ASP A 34 6.95 11.75 2.74
C ASP A 34 7.01 10.75 1.57
N ILE A 35 7.22 9.50 1.93
CA ILE A 35 7.23 8.32 1.04
C ILE A 35 5.91 8.26 0.23
N GLY A 36 4.84 8.92 0.69
CA GLY A 36 3.57 9.07 -0.01
C GLY A 36 3.58 10.00 -1.22
N LYS A 37 4.53 10.94 -1.34
CA LYS A 37 4.48 11.99 -2.36
C LYS A 37 4.90 11.60 -3.77
N GLY A 38 5.51 10.44 -3.95
CA GLY A 38 5.96 9.97 -5.26
C GLY A 38 5.71 8.50 -5.54
N PHE A 39 5.14 7.75 -4.59
CA PHE A 39 5.18 6.28 -4.56
C PHE A 39 6.54 5.81 -5.03
N GLN A 40 7.56 5.81 -4.16
CA GLN A 40 8.88 5.29 -4.55
C GLN A 40 8.75 3.78 -4.87
N VAL A 41 8.38 3.48 -6.12
CA VAL A 41 7.86 2.17 -6.53
C VAL A 41 8.89 1.10 -6.23
N GLU A 42 10.16 1.39 -6.50
CA GLU A 42 11.28 0.51 -6.19
C GLU A 42 11.34 0.15 -4.70
N LYS A 43 11.19 1.13 -3.80
CA LYS A 43 11.18 0.87 -2.35
C LYS A 43 9.96 0.10 -1.91
N ILE A 44 8.80 0.33 -2.52
CA ILE A 44 7.57 -0.41 -2.24
C ILE A 44 7.71 -1.87 -2.69
N LEU A 45 8.26 -2.10 -3.88
CA LEU A 45 8.53 -3.45 -4.40
C LEU A 45 9.57 -4.16 -3.53
N ASP A 46 10.64 -3.49 -3.14
CA ASP A 46 11.65 -4.04 -2.22
C ASP A 46 11.02 -4.38 -0.87
N LEU A 47 10.18 -3.50 -0.32
CA LEU A 47 9.48 -3.75 0.93
C LEU A 47 8.53 -4.96 0.84
N ILE A 48 7.80 -5.11 -0.28
CA ILE A 48 6.94 -6.27 -0.52
C ILE A 48 7.78 -7.55 -0.64
N PHE A 49 8.70 -7.59 -1.59
CA PHE A 49 9.35 -8.83 -1.99
C PHE A 49 10.54 -9.20 -1.11
N SER A 50 11.39 -8.23 -0.77
CA SER A 50 12.62 -8.46 0.01
C SER A 50 12.36 -8.53 1.52
N VAL A 51 11.29 -7.89 2.02
CA VAL A 51 10.99 -7.83 3.46
C VAL A 51 9.74 -8.64 3.80
N TYR A 52 8.54 -8.20 3.38
CA TYR A 52 7.29 -8.78 3.88
C TYR A 52 7.06 -10.22 3.43
N VAL A 53 7.32 -10.53 2.16
CA VAL A 53 7.21 -11.91 1.67
C VAL A 53 8.31 -12.79 2.26
N ARG A 54 9.58 -12.36 2.20
CA ARG A 54 10.72 -13.17 2.71
C ARG A 54 10.66 -13.44 4.21
N LYS A 55 10.12 -12.51 5.01
CA LYS A 55 9.99 -12.65 6.47
C LYS A 55 8.63 -13.19 6.90
N PHE A 56 7.73 -13.50 5.96
CA PHE A 56 6.37 -13.97 6.24
C PHE A 56 5.55 -13.01 7.12
N GLU A 57 5.63 -11.71 6.83
CA GLU A 57 4.91 -10.64 7.54
C GLU A 57 3.59 -10.29 6.83
N ALA A 58 2.63 -11.24 6.83
CA ALA A 58 1.32 -11.11 6.18
C ALA A 58 0.56 -9.82 6.54
N GLU A 59 0.45 -9.51 7.83
CA GLU A 59 -0.31 -8.33 8.30
C GLU A 59 0.24 -7.02 7.72
N LYS A 60 1.58 -6.87 7.67
CA LYS A 60 2.20 -5.66 7.11
C LYS A 60 2.00 -5.58 5.60
N LEU A 61 2.03 -6.72 4.91
CA LEU A 61 1.74 -6.79 3.48
C LEU A 61 0.30 -6.36 3.17
N VAL A 62 -0.68 -6.92 3.90
CA VAL A 62 -2.09 -6.58 3.71
C VAL A 62 -2.38 -5.13 4.10
N ALA A 63 -1.75 -4.62 5.17
CA ALA A 63 -1.85 -3.21 5.56
C ALA A 63 -1.30 -2.28 4.47
N LEU A 64 -0.14 -2.61 3.87
CA LEU A 64 0.42 -1.85 2.75
C LEU A 64 -0.51 -1.85 1.54
N ILE A 65 -1.05 -3.01 1.14
CA ILE A 65 -1.99 -3.09 0.01
C ILE A 65 -3.26 -2.27 0.29
N ARG A 66 -3.80 -2.34 1.52
CA ARG A 66 -4.92 -1.49 1.95
C ARG A 66 -4.60 -0.01 1.84
N PHE A 67 -3.39 0.40 2.23
CA PHE A 67 -2.93 1.77 2.10
C PHE A 67 -2.86 2.20 0.63
N LEU A 68 -2.19 1.43 -0.24
CA LEU A 68 -2.12 1.70 -1.67
C LEU A 68 -3.53 1.88 -2.25
N ARG A 69 -4.47 1.00 -1.90
CA ARG A 69 -5.86 1.08 -2.35
C ARG A 69 -6.54 2.40 -1.96
N ARG A 70 -6.31 2.90 -0.73
CA ARG A 70 -6.88 4.19 -0.29
C ARG A 70 -6.29 5.38 -1.04
N CYS A 71 -5.01 5.32 -1.42
CA CYS A 71 -4.39 6.39 -2.20
C CYS A 71 -4.93 6.44 -3.64
N PHE A 72 -5.36 5.29 -4.16
CA PHE A 72 -5.79 5.10 -5.54
C PHE A 72 -7.30 5.18 -5.75
N THR A 73 -8.10 5.29 -4.68
CA THR A 73 -9.55 5.50 -4.76
C THR A 73 -9.88 6.94 -5.14
N ALA A 74 -9.60 7.32 -6.38
CA ALA A 74 -10.30 8.43 -7.04
C ALA A 74 -11.59 7.87 -7.70
N PRO A 75 -12.73 8.57 -7.63
CA PRO A 75 -14.02 8.02 -8.07
C PRO A 75 -14.15 7.72 -9.58
N SER A 76 -13.21 8.18 -10.42
CA SER A 76 -13.42 8.25 -11.87
C SER A 76 -12.83 7.11 -12.69
N ASP A 77 -12.03 6.19 -12.11
CA ASP A 77 -11.22 5.27 -12.91
C ASP A 77 -11.40 3.79 -12.53
N THR A 78 -12.45 3.17 -13.10
CA THR A 78 -12.82 1.77 -12.86
C THR A 78 -11.76 0.79 -13.38
N THR A 79 -11.09 1.11 -14.49
CA THR A 79 -10.00 0.29 -15.06
C THR A 79 -8.81 0.20 -14.11
N PHE A 80 -8.48 1.31 -13.45
CA PHE A 80 -7.36 1.35 -12.52
C PHE A 80 -7.66 0.54 -11.25
N LEU A 81 -8.88 0.65 -10.71
CA LEU A 81 -9.32 -0.15 -9.56
C LEU A 81 -9.32 -1.65 -9.85
N THR A 82 -9.75 -2.08 -11.04
CA THR A 82 -9.68 -3.51 -11.42
C THR A 82 -8.25 -4.01 -11.58
N THR A 83 -7.34 -3.20 -12.13
CA THR A 83 -5.90 -3.54 -12.23
C THR A 83 -5.28 -3.68 -10.84
N LEU A 84 -5.60 -2.76 -9.93
CA LEU A 84 -5.12 -2.82 -8.55
C LEU A 84 -5.64 -4.05 -7.81
N ALA A 85 -6.91 -4.44 -8.01
CA ALA A 85 -7.46 -5.66 -7.42
C ALA A 85 -6.78 -6.94 -7.93
N LYS A 86 -6.41 -6.98 -9.22
CA LYS A 86 -5.60 -8.07 -9.80
C LYS A 86 -4.20 -8.10 -9.19
N LEU A 87 -3.56 -6.95 -9.00
CA LEU A 87 -2.25 -6.85 -8.35
C LEU A 87 -2.31 -7.33 -6.90
N GLU A 88 -3.29 -6.87 -6.11
CA GLU A 88 -3.56 -7.33 -4.74
C GLU A 88 -3.64 -8.86 -4.71
N THR A 89 -4.48 -9.44 -5.57
CA THR A 89 -4.67 -10.90 -5.62
C THR A 89 -3.38 -11.63 -5.96
N SER A 90 -2.64 -11.18 -6.97
CA SER A 90 -1.38 -11.80 -7.40
C SER A 90 -0.30 -11.75 -6.32
N VAL A 91 -0.17 -10.63 -5.61
CA VAL A 91 0.83 -10.46 -4.53
C VAL A 91 0.50 -11.37 -3.33
N LEU A 92 -0.78 -11.48 -2.96
CA LEU A 92 -1.20 -12.35 -1.87
C LEU A 92 -1.02 -13.84 -2.21
N ARG A 93 -1.37 -14.25 -3.44
CA ARG A 93 -1.10 -15.61 -3.93
C ARG A 93 0.39 -15.93 -3.97
N PHE A 94 1.21 -14.96 -4.40
CA PHE A 94 2.67 -15.11 -4.38
C PHE A 94 3.20 -15.33 -2.95
N TYR A 95 2.73 -14.56 -1.97
CA TYR A 95 3.07 -14.75 -0.56
C TYR A 95 2.78 -16.18 -0.08
N ILE A 96 1.58 -16.70 -0.38
CA ILE A 96 1.17 -18.06 0.01
C ILE A 96 2.07 -19.11 -0.63
N ILE A 97 2.33 -19.01 -1.95
CA ILE A 97 3.22 -19.95 -2.66
C ILE A 97 4.63 -19.92 -2.04
N GLN A 98 5.18 -18.74 -1.75
CA GLN A 98 6.50 -18.61 -1.15
C GLN A 98 6.55 -19.23 0.25
N ALA A 99 5.50 -19.04 1.07
CA ALA A 99 5.40 -19.68 2.38
C ALA A 99 5.33 -21.20 2.28
N LEU A 100 4.56 -21.74 1.32
CA LEU A 100 4.50 -23.18 1.06
C LEU A 100 5.85 -23.75 0.61
N GLN A 101 6.52 -23.09 -0.33
CA GLN A 101 7.84 -23.50 -0.83
C GLN A 101 8.91 -23.49 0.26
N ALA A 102 8.83 -22.54 1.20
CA ALA A 102 9.72 -22.47 2.36
C ALA A 102 9.33 -23.43 3.50
N GLY A 103 8.30 -24.27 3.33
CA GLY A 103 7.80 -25.19 4.35
C GLY A 103 7.07 -24.51 5.52
N ARG A 104 6.78 -23.20 5.42
CA ARG A 104 6.11 -22.38 6.44
C ARG A 104 4.59 -22.47 6.33
N LYS A 105 4.06 -23.69 6.46
CA LYS A 105 2.61 -23.95 6.46
C LYS A 105 1.89 -23.23 7.61
N ASP A 106 2.57 -23.04 8.74
CA ASP A 106 2.10 -22.24 9.88
C ASP A 106 1.67 -20.84 9.43
N LYS A 107 2.48 -20.19 8.58
CA LYS A 107 2.22 -18.83 8.08
C LYS A 107 1.11 -18.76 7.04
N VAL A 108 0.85 -19.86 6.33
CA VAL A 108 -0.27 -19.97 5.40
C VAL A 108 -1.57 -20.08 6.18
N VAL A 109 -1.61 -20.93 7.22
CA VAL A 109 -2.78 -21.07 8.08
C VAL A 109 -3.08 -19.75 8.81
N GLU A 110 -2.07 -19.12 9.42
CA GLU A 110 -2.21 -17.81 10.08
C GLU A 110 -2.78 -16.75 9.11
N PHE A 111 -2.30 -16.72 7.87
CA PHE A 111 -2.81 -15.81 6.84
C PHE A 111 -4.30 -16.02 6.57
N PHE A 112 -4.73 -17.27 6.36
CA PHE A 112 -6.14 -17.56 6.08
C PHE A 112 -7.05 -17.39 7.29
N GLU A 113 -6.56 -17.65 8.51
CA GLU A 113 -7.31 -17.37 9.74
C GLU A 113 -7.59 -15.87 9.90
N GLN A 114 -6.60 -15.01 9.63
CA GLN A 114 -6.72 -13.56 9.81
C GLN A 114 -7.43 -12.87 8.65
N HIS A 115 -7.21 -13.31 7.41
CA HIS A 115 -7.64 -12.59 6.21
C HIS A 115 -8.64 -13.36 5.34
N GLY A 116 -8.83 -14.66 5.59
CA GLY A 116 -9.59 -15.53 4.71
C GLY A 116 -11.05 -15.11 4.52
N ASN A 117 -11.74 -14.73 5.61
CA ASN A 117 -13.13 -14.26 5.54
C ASN A 117 -13.29 -13.05 4.59
N GLY A 118 -12.31 -12.14 4.59
CA GLY A 118 -12.32 -10.98 3.70
C GLY A 118 -12.01 -11.31 2.24
N LEU A 119 -11.28 -12.40 1.98
CA LEU A 119 -10.96 -12.86 0.62
C LEU A 119 -12.16 -13.57 -0.02
N LEU A 120 -12.89 -14.40 0.74
CA LEU A 120 -14.08 -15.12 0.27
C LEU A 120 -15.22 -14.19 -0.15
N GLN A 121 -15.35 -13.02 0.49
CA GLN A 121 -16.38 -12.04 0.14
C GLN A 121 -16.10 -11.29 -1.18
N LYS A 122 -14.86 -11.34 -1.70
CA LYS A 122 -14.43 -10.48 -2.81
C LYS A 122 -14.41 -11.17 -4.19
N ALA A 123 -14.35 -12.51 -4.30
CA ALA A 123 -14.38 -13.22 -5.59
C ALA A 123 -14.49 -14.75 -5.47
N ASP A 124 -15.04 -15.40 -6.52
CA ASP A 124 -15.02 -16.85 -6.80
C ASP A 124 -13.58 -17.45 -6.85
N ASP A 125 -12.61 -16.60 -7.15
CA ASP A 125 -11.23 -16.96 -7.49
C ASP A 125 -10.40 -17.43 -6.28
N TRP A 126 -10.82 -17.10 -5.05
CA TRP A 126 -10.16 -17.54 -3.82
C TRP A 126 -10.70 -18.87 -3.30
N THR A 127 -11.87 -19.32 -3.75
CA THR A 127 -12.51 -20.55 -3.25
C THR A 127 -11.63 -21.79 -3.48
N LEU A 128 -10.90 -21.84 -4.59
CA LEU A 128 -9.96 -22.94 -4.91
C LEU A 128 -8.64 -22.90 -4.11
N TRP A 129 -8.42 -21.85 -3.33
CA TRP A 129 -7.20 -21.63 -2.54
C TRP A 129 -7.37 -21.96 -1.04
N PHE A 130 -8.61 -22.21 -0.59
CA PHE A 130 -8.92 -22.75 0.74
C PHE A 130 -8.89 -24.28 0.70
#